data_AF-A0A4R0XKB9-F1
#
_entry.id   AF-A0A4R0XKB9-F1
#
_cell.length_a   1.000
_cell.length_b   1.000
_cell.length_c   1.000
_cell.angle_alpha   90.00
_cell.angle_beta   90.00
_cell.angle_gamma   90.00
#
_symmetry.space_group_name_H-M   'P 1'
#
loop_
_entity.id
_entity.type
_entity.pdbx_description
1 polymer ?
#
loop_
_entity_poly.entity_id
_entity_poly.type
_entity_poly.pdbx_seq_one_letter_code
_entity_poly.pdbx_strand_id
1 'polypeptide(L)' 'MYQYKAVLKSTKEIISQGHTLEDVEKDIKGFRRGHKHGLHTDSNVQVEIYHVLRDQKEGHGKDKLLKVV' A
#
# COMPACT_ATOMS: atom_id res chain seq x y z
N MET A 1 13.38 7.72 -1.10
CA MET A 1 12.36 7.69 -0.03
C MET A 1 11.00 7.35 -0.64
N TYR A 2 10.32 6.30 -0.17
CA TYR A 2 9.06 5.84 -0.76
C TYR A 2 7.96 6.90 -0.61
N GLN A 3 7.23 7.13 -1.69
CA GLN A 3 6.17 8.14 -1.78
C GLN A 3 4.78 7.53 -1.70
N TYR A 4 4.66 6.22 -1.89
CA TYR A 4 3.38 5.51 -1.89
C TYR A 4 3.46 4.32 -0.95
N LYS A 5 2.36 4.06 -0.24
CA LYS A 5 2.19 2.87 0.59
C LYS A 5 0.83 2.23 0.29
N ALA A 6 0.81 0.91 0.23
CA ALA A 6 -0.41 0.12 0.21
C ALA A 6 -0.61 -0.54 1.57
N VAL A 7 -1.81 -0.42 2.11
CA VAL A 7 -2.17 -1.03 3.39
C VAL A 7 -3.47 -1.82 3.27
N LEU A 8 -3.59 -2.88 4.06
CA LEU A 8 -4.85 -3.60 4.21
C LEU A 8 -5.86 -2.73 4.96
N LYS A 9 -7.08 -2.62 4.45
CA LYS A 9 -8.13 -1.81 5.08
C LYS A 9 -8.53 -2.31 6.46
N SER A 10 -8.54 -3.63 6.66
CA SER A 10 -8.95 -4.27 7.92
C SER A 10 -7.91 -4.09 9.03
N THR A 11 -6.64 -4.43 8.76
CA THR A 11 -5.57 -4.47 9.76
C THR A 11 -4.68 -3.23 9.75
N LYS A 12 -4.77 -2.41 8.70
CA LYS A 12 -3.83 -1.30 8.43
C LYS A 12 -2.38 -1.75 8.28
N GLU A 13 -2.16 -3.04 8.04
CA GLU A 13 -0.85 -3.61 7.77
C GLU A 13 -0.31 -3.14 6.41
N ILE A 14 0.96 -2.78 6.37
CA ILE A 14 1.64 -2.30 5.15
C ILE A 14 2.05 -3.52 4.32
N ILE A 15 1.49 -3.66 3.12
CA ILE A 15 1.79 -4.79 2.22
C ILE A 15 2.76 -4.43 1.11
N SER A 16 2.89 -3.15 0.77
CA SER A 16 3.87 -2.66 -0.22
C SER A 16 4.17 -1.18 -0.01
N GLN A 17 5.39 -0.79 -0.36
CA GLN A 17 5.85 0.60 -0.42
C GLN A 17 6.61 0.83 -1.72
N GLY A 18 6.36 1.95 -2.37
CA GLY A 18 6.91 2.24 -3.70
C GLY A 18 7.19 3.72 -3.93
N HIS A 19 7.96 4.00 -4.99
CA HIS A 19 8.22 5.36 -5.45
C HIS A 19 7.18 5.83 -6.45
N THR A 20 6.56 4.92 -7.18
CA THR A 20 5.47 5.20 -8.11
C THR A 20 4.19 4.48 -7.69
N LEU A 21 3.05 4.93 -8.20
CA LEU A 21 1.77 4.24 -8.00
C LEU A 21 1.77 2.86 -8.66
N GLU A 22 2.39 2.75 -9.84
CA GLU A 22 2.42 1.53 -10.66
C GLU A 22 3.20 0.40 -9.98
N ASP A 23 4.31 0.72 -9.31
CA ASP A 23 5.08 -0.25 -8.51
C ASP A 23 4.19 -0.87 -7.43
N VAL A 24 3.50 -0.02 -6.67
CA VAL A 24 2.62 -0.45 -5.58
C VAL A 24 1.45 -1.28 -6.12
N GLU A 25 0.86 -0.90 -7.25
CA GLU A 25 -0.22 -1.68 -7.88
C GLU A 25 0.26 -3.05 -8.38
N LYS A 26 1.48 -3.13 -8.91
CA LYS A 26 2.08 -4.39 -9.34
C LYS A 26 2.31 -5.31 -8.14
N ASP A 27 2.79 -4.76 -7.03
CA ASP A 27 3.00 -5.50 -5.78
C ASP A 27 1.69 -5.97 -5.17
N ILE A 28 0.63 -5.15 -5.19
CA ILE A 28 -0.72 -5.56 -4.75
C ILE A 28 -1.21 -6.78 -5.55
N LYS A 29 -0.98 -6.80 -6.88
CA LYS A 29 -1.31 -7.96 -7.72
C LYS A 29 -0.47 -9.18 -7.32
N GLY A 30 0.81 -8.98 -7.00
CA GLY A 30 1.71 -10.00 -6.47
C GLY A 30 1.20 -10.60 -5.15
N PHE A 31 0.86 -9.73 -4.19
CA PHE A 31 0.24 -10.10 -2.91
C PHE A 31 -1.01 -10.94 -3.13
N ARG A 32 -1.98 -10.47 -3.94
CA ARG A 32 -3.19 -11.25 -4.25
C ARG A 32 -2.91 -12.61 -4.90
N ARG A 33 -1.80 -12.75 -5.64
CA ARG A 33 -1.37 -14.04 -6.17
C ARG A 33 -0.73 -14.93 -5.10
N GLY A 34 -0.04 -14.34 -4.12
CA GLY A 34 0.53 -15.04 -2.96
C GLY A 34 -0.49 -15.87 -2.19
N HIS A 35 -1.74 -15.41 -2.15
CA HIS A 35 -2.85 -16.21 -1.62
C HIS A 35 -3.01 -17.58 -2.32
N LYS A 36 -2.87 -17.65 -3.65
CA LYS A 36 -2.96 -18.93 -4.39
C LYS A 36 -1.82 -19.89 -4.04
N HIS A 37 -0.72 -19.36 -3.52
CA HIS A 37 0.44 -20.13 -3.06
C HIS A 37 0.38 -20.41 -1.54
N GLY A 38 -0.69 -20.04 -0.85
CA GLY A 38 -0.87 -20.28 0.59
C GLY A 38 -0.05 -19.36 1.49
N LEU A 39 0.46 -18.23 0.98
CA LEU A 39 1.30 -17.31 1.76
C LEU A 39 0.50 -16.48 2.80
N HIS A 40 -0.79 -16.23 2.53
CA HIS A 40 -1.73 -15.56 3.43
C HIS A 40 -3.16 -15.85 2.97
N THR A 41 -4.16 -15.54 3.80
CA THR A 41 -5.59 -15.73 3.51
C THR A 41 -6.32 -14.46 3.05
N ASP A 42 -5.63 -13.31 3.06
CA ASP A 42 -6.24 -11.99 2.87
C ASP A 42 -6.46 -11.56 1.40
N SER A 43 -6.80 -12.47 0.49
CA SER A 43 -6.98 -12.10 -0.93
C SER A 43 -8.13 -11.14 -1.18
N ASN A 44 -9.15 -11.20 -0.32
CA ASN A 44 -10.41 -10.46 -0.47
C ASN A 44 -10.44 -9.16 0.34
N VAL A 45 -9.38 -8.89 1.10
CA VAL A 45 -9.28 -7.66 1.87
C VAL A 45 -9.01 -6.49 0.93
N GLN A 46 -9.78 -5.41 1.08
CA GLN A 46 -9.56 -4.18 0.33
C GLN A 46 -8.21 -3.57 0.70
N VAL A 47 -7.50 -3.06 -0.31
CA VAL A 47 -6.21 -2.41 -0.15
C VAL A 47 -6.38 -0.91 -0.37
N GLU A 48 -5.88 -0.13 0.56
CA GLU A 48 -5.87 1.33 0.48
C GLU A 48 -4.47 1.81 0.10
N ILE A 49 -4.38 2.62 -0.95
CA ILE A 49 -3.14 3.23 -1.42
C ILE A 49 -3.08 4.67 -0.93
N TYR A 50 -2.05 5.00 -0.18
CA TYR A 50 -1.78 6.33 0.34
C TYR A 50 -0.55 6.93 -0.33
N HIS A 51 -0.64 8.21 -0.67
CA HIS A 51 0.52 9.04 -0.98
C HIS A 51 1.07 9.63 0.32
N VAL A 52 2.34 9.36 0.58
CA VAL A 52 3.08 9.85 1.74
C VAL A 52 3.78 11.14 1.31
N LEU A 53 3.14 12.28 1.59
CA LEU A 53 3.78 13.58 1.44
C LEU A 53 4.68 13.79 2.66
N ARG A 54 6.00 13.63 2.52
CA ARG A 54 6.95 14.09 3.54
C ARG A 54 7.25 15.56 3.29
N ASP A 55 6.56 16.43 4.01
CA ASP A 55 6.97 17.85 4.09
C ASP A 55 8.28 17.92 4.88
N GLN A 56 9.38 18.19 4.18
CA GLN A 56 10.72 18.26 4.80
C GLN A 56 10.87 19.42 5.79
N LYS A 57 9.93 20.38 5.81
CA LYS A 57 10.00 21.57 6.67
C LYS A 57 9.43 21.38 8.08
N GLU A 58 8.49 20.48 8.31
CA GLU A 58 7.76 20.41 9.60
C GLU A 58 7.73 19.02 10.26
N GLY A 59 8.33 17.98 9.66
CA GLY A 59 8.38 16.64 10.28
C GLY A 59 7.03 15.92 10.39
N HIS A 60 5.92 16.59 10.09
CA HIS A 60 4.57 16.05 10.04
C HIS A 60 4.15 15.79 8.59
N GLY A 61 4.49 14.61 8.06
CA GLY A 61 3.94 14.18 6.78
C GLY A 61 2.45 13.82 6.90
N LYS A 62 1.62 14.28 5.97
CA LYS A 62 0.21 13.88 5.88
C LYS A 62 0.08 12.76 4.84
N ASP A 63 -0.47 11.63 5.26
CA ASP A 63 -0.84 10.56 4.35
C ASP A 63 -2.16 10.90 3.66
N LYS A 64 -2.16 10.98 2.33
CA LYS A 64 -3.37 11.22 1.55
C LYS A 64 -3.82 9.92 0.89
N LEU A 65 -5.03 9.46 1.22
CA LEU A 65 -5.64 8.33 0.52
C LEU A 65 -5.85 8.70 -0.95
N LEU A 66 -5.25 7.93 -1.86
CA LEU A 66 -5.39 8.13 -3.30
C LEU A 66 -6.44 7.20 -3.89
N LYS A 67 -6.43 5.93 -3.48
CA LYS A 67 -7.20 4.88 -4.15
C LYS A 67 -7.49 3.73 -3.20
N VAL A 68 -8.63 3.06 -3.41
CA VAL A 68 -9.00 1.81 -2.76
C VAL A 68 -9.17 0.75 -3.84
N VAL A 69 -8.56 -0.43 -3.65
CA VAL A 69 -8.46 -1.53 -4.62
C VAL A 69 -8.90 -2.85 -4.01
#